data_AF-A0A349TBQ2-F1
#
_entry.id   AF-A0A349TBQ2-F1
#
_cell.length_a   1.000
_cell.length_b   1.000
_cell.length_c   1.000
_cell.angle_alpha   90.00
_cell.angle_beta   90.00
_cell.angle_gamma   90.00
#
_symmetry.space_group_name_H-M   'P 1'
#
loop_
_entity.id
_entity.type
_entity.pdbx_description
1 polymer ?
#
loop_
_entity_poly.entity_id
_entity_poly.type
_entity_poly.pdbx_seq_one_letter_code
_entity_poly.pdbx_strand_id
1 'polypeptide(L)' 'MKATIWHNPKCGTSRKTLAILEEAGVDLTVIEYLKRPPSRAKLDQLFRDAGMTPQDGLRLRGTDA' A
#
# COMPACT_ATOMS: atom_id res chain seq x y z
N MET A 1 15.37 -5.36 -8.66
CA MET A 1 14.62 -4.11 -8.38
C MET A 1 14.18 -4.15 -6.92
N LYS A 2 14.30 -3.05 -6.18
CA LYS A 2 13.81 -2.95 -4.80
C LYS A 2 12.43 -2.30 -4.78
N ALA A 3 11.48 -2.90 -4.07
CA ALA A 3 10.14 -2.35 -3.93
C ALA A 3 9.62 -2.48 -2.50
N THR A 4 8.66 -1.64 -2.15
CA THR A 4 7.94 -1.72 -0.86
C THR A 4 6.46 -1.84 -1.13
N ILE A 5 5.80 -2.81 -0.49
CA ILE A 5 4.33 -2.93 -0.49
C ILE A 5 3.77 -2.57 0.89
N TRP A 6 2.82 -1.63 0.90
CA TRP A 6 2.00 -1.32 2.07
C TRP A 6 0.80 -2.26 2.09
N HIS A 7 0.93 -3.34 2.85
CA HIS A 7 0.08 -4.51 2.75
C HIS A 7 -1.01 -4.56 3.82
N ASN A 8 -2.20 -5.04 3.45
CA ASN A 8 -3.24 -5.45 4.38
C ASN A 8 -3.61 -6.93 4.14
N PRO A 9 -3.28 -7.85 5.06
CA PRO A 9 -3.55 -9.28 4.90
C PRO A 9 -5.04 -9.61 4.70
N LYS A 10 -5.94 -8.77 5.21
CA LYS A 10 -7.40 -8.96 5.07
C LYS A 10 -7.93 -8.48 3.72
N CYS A 11 -7.16 -7.75 2.92
CA CYS A 11 -7.58 -7.22 1.62
C CYS A 11 -7.21 -8.16 0.47
N GLY A 12 -8.21 -8.73 -0.22
CA GLY A 12 -7.99 -9.67 -1.33
C GLY A 12 -7.10 -9.14 -2.44
N THR A 13 -7.30 -7.88 -2.87
CA THR A 13 -6.45 -7.21 -3.87
C THR A 13 -5.01 -7.07 -3.38
N SER A 14 -4.81 -6.70 -2.11
CA SER A 14 -3.48 -6.57 -1.51
C SER A 14 -2.70 -7.90 -1.49
N ARG A 15 -3.39 -9.04 -1.26
CA ARG A 15 -2.78 -10.38 -1.33
C ARG A 15 -2.40 -10.77 -2.75
N LYS A 16 -3.25 -10.46 -3.74
CA LYS A 16 -2.96 -10.72 -5.16
C LYS A 16 -1.74 -9.92 -5.63
N THR A 17 -1.66 -8.64 -5.28
CA THR A 17 -0.50 -7.80 -5.64
C THR A 17 0.79 -8.29 -4.99
N LEU A 18 0.74 -8.73 -3.73
CA LEU A 18 1.91 -9.33 -3.06
C LEU A 18 2.42 -10.56 -3.84
N ALA A 19 1.53 -11.49 -4.18
CA ALA A 19 1.90 -12.70 -4.93
C ALA A 19 2.53 -12.36 -6.29
N ILE A 20 1.97 -11.40 -7.04
CA ILE A 20 2.54 -10.95 -8.33
C ILE A 20 3.98 -10.42 -8.16
N LEU A 21 4.23 -9.64 -7.10
CA LEU A 21 5.56 -9.09 -6.83
C LEU A 21 6.57 -10.17 -6.41
N GLU A 22 6.12 -11.16 -5.63
CA GLU A 22 6.92 -12.31 -5.21
C GLU A 22 7.26 -13.22 -6.41
N GLU A 23 6.27 -13.54 -7.27
CA GLU A 23 6.44 -14.32 -8.50
C GLU A 23 7.42 -13.64 -9.48
N ALA A 24 7.43 -12.31 -9.51
CA ALA A 24 8.36 -11.53 -10.32
C ALA A 24 9.80 -11.47 -9.76
N GLY A 25 10.08 -12.08 -8.60
CA GLY A 25 11.41 -12.11 -7.99
C GLY A 25 11.93 -10.74 -7.53
N VAL A 26 11.03 -9.83 -7.16
CA VAL A 26 11.39 -8.49 -6.69
C VAL A 26 11.94 -8.55 -5.27
N ASP A 27 13.00 -7.79 -4.97
CA ASP A 27 13.48 -7.59 -3.60
C ASP A 27 12.46 -6.71 -2.85
N LEU A 28 11.57 -7.34 -2.10
CA LEU A 28 10.35 -6.75 -1.59
C LEU A 28 10.39 -6.51 -0.08
N THR A 29 10.13 -5.27 0.33
CA THR A 29 9.83 -4.93 1.72
C THR A 29 8.32 -4.91 1.96
N VAL A 30 7.83 -5.74 2.88
CA VAL A 30 6.40 -5.82 3.21
C VAL A 30 6.11 -5.07 4.53
N ILE A 31 5.24 -4.06 4.47
CA ILE A 31 4.85 -3.27 5.64
C ILE A 31 3.34 -3.35 5.86
N GLU A 32 2.91 -3.97 6.97
CA GLU A 32 1.51 -3.96 7.40
C GLU A 32 1.10 -2.56 7.91
N TYR A 33 0.55 -1.73 7.04
CA TYR A 33 0.31 -0.30 7.33
C TYR A 33 -0.69 -0.04 8.47
N LEU A 34 -1.59 -0.99 8.75
CA LEU A 34 -2.51 -0.89 9.90
C LEU A 34 -1.82 -1.09 11.25
N LYS A 35 -0.68 -1.80 11.26
CA LYS A 35 0.14 -1.98 12.47
C LYS A 35 1.28 -0.97 12.56
N ARG A 36 1.85 -0.60 11.41
CA ARG A 36 2.99 0.31 11.26
C ARG A 36 2.62 1.40 10.26
N PRO A 37 1.81 2.40 10.68
CA PRO A 37 1.34 3.42 9.78
C PRO A 37 2.49 4.30 9.27
N PRO A 38 2.45 4.75 8.01
CA PRO A 38 3.40 5.74 7.50
C PRO A 38 3.25 7.07 8.23
N SER A 39 4.34 7.82 8.33
CA SER A 39 4.27 9.22 8.74
C SER A 39 3.55 10.08 7.70
N ARG A 40 3.08 11.26 8.09
CA ARG A 40 2.46 12.22 7.17
C ARG A 40 3.37 12.54 5.97
N ALA A 41 4.64 12.85 6.22
CA ALA A 41 5.59 13.13 5.15
C ALA A 41 5.77 11.94 4.18
N LYS A 42 5.68 10.71 4.69
CA LYS A 42 5.71 9.50 3.86
C LYS A 42 4.42 9.34 3.04
N LEU A 43 3.25 9.60 3.62
CA LEU A 43 1.98 9.60 2.86
C LEU A 43 2.01 10.64 1.73
N ASP A 44 2.47 11.86 2.02
CA ASP A 44 2.60 12.92 1.02
C ASP A 44 3.54 12.51 -0.12
N GLN A 45 4.62 11.78 0.18
CA GLN A 45 5.47 11.18 -0.85
C GLN A 45 4.70 10.14 -1.69
N LEU A 46 4.05 9.16 -1.04
CA LEU A 46 3.38 8.05 -1.74
C LEU A 46 2.29 8.55 -2.70
N PHE A 47 1.51 9.55 -2.29
CA PHE A 47 0.46 10.13 -3.15
C PHE A 47 1.04 10.87 -4.36
N ARG A 48 2.14 11.62 -4.16
CA ARG A 48 2.87 12.28 -5.27
C ARG A 48 3.42 11.26 -6.26
N ASP A 49 4.07 10.21 -5.76
CA ASP A 49 4.66 9.16 -6.59
C ASP A 49 3.58 8.39 -7.37
N ALA A 50 2.39 8.22 -6.79
CA ALA A 50 1.24 7.58 -7.44
C ALA A 50 0.48 8.50 -8.41
N GLY A 51 0.76 9.81 -8.43
CA GLY A 51 -0.02 10.78 -9.20
C GLY A 51 -1.47 10.91 -8.73
N MET A 52 -1.74 10.67 -7.45
CA MET A 52 -3.07 10.65 -6.85
C MET A 52 -3.20 11.72 -5.78
N THR A 53 -4.41 12.25 -5.58
CA THR A 53 -4.70 13.07 -4.39
C THR A 53 -4.95 12.18 -3.17
N PRO A 54 -4.77 12.68 -1.93
CA PRO A 54 -5.16 11.94 -0.74
C PRO A 54 -6.63 11.52 -0.73
N GLN A 55 -7.52 12.33 -1.31
CA GLN A 55 -8.94 12.03 -1.42
C GLN A 55 -9.20 10.79 -2.29
N ASP A 56 -8.46 10.61 -3.39
CA ASP A 56 -8.57 9.43 -4.26
C ASP A 56 -8.13 8.14 -3.54
N GLY A 57 -7.24 8.27 -2.55
CA GLY A 57 -6.78 7.16 -1.72
C GLY A 57 -7.73 6.77 -0.59
N LEU A 58 -8.79 7.55 -0.35
CA LEU A 58 -9.75 7.25 0.72
C LEU A 58 -10.56 6.00 0.38
N ARG A 59 -10.57 5.05 1.32
CA ARG A 59 -11.40 3.87 1.21
C ARG A 59 -12.77 4.19 1.80
N LEU A 60 -13.77 4.37 0.95
CA LEU A 60 -15.16 4.66 1.36
C LEU A 60 -15.99 3.39 1.63
N ARG A 61 -15.60 2.26 1.04
CA ARG A 61 -16.32 0.99 1.21
C ARG A 61 -15.81 0.24 2.43
N GLY A 62 -16.72 -0.03 3.36
CA GLY A 62 -16.44 -0.80 4.58
C GLY A 62 -15.76 0.03 5.67
N THR A 63 -16.04 1.33 5.70
CA THR A 63 -15.58 2.28 6.73
C THR A 63 -16.78 3.04 7.26
N ASP A 64 -16.73 3.46 8.53
CA ASP A 64 -17.76 4.31 9.17
C ASP A 64 -17.64 5.80 8.78
N ALA A 65 -16.93 6.08 7.69
CA ALA A 65 -16.57 7.41 7.20
C ALA A 65 -17.50 7.87 6.08
#